data_AF-A0A9E3DD65-F1
#
_entry.id   AF-A0A9E3DD65-F1
#
_cell.length_a   1.000
_cell.length_b   1.000
_cell.length_c   1.000
_cell.angle_alpha   90.00
_cell.angle_beta   90.00
_cell.angle_gamma   90.00
#
_symmetry.space_group_name_H-M   'P 1'
#
loop_
_entity.id
_entity.type
_entity.pdbx_description
1 polymer ?
#
loop_
_entity_poly.entity_id
_entity_poly.type
_entity_poly.pdbx_seq_one_letter_code
_entity_poly.pdbx_strand_id
1 'polypeptide(L)'
;RSIEAKQTSRVLRTIFADENHFAHHDPLPASALLGDEGAANHMRFADGTEAFVFGREGSDSTTRFPARQTRQACEAIARLHQLNPVNTFFVRQNPVAIDAGAFHNDVVAVSHGQTLFYHEKAFIQPLELASVNSICVREEEISLADAILSYMFNSQLVTLGDGTMSLVAPTECETTPAVRDYLHHAPFDSIRFVDVRQSMRNGGGPACLRLRVMMTEEERTAVRANVFFTPTLHEQLIAWVNKHYREALSSSDLSDPKLLDESRAALDELTRILSLGSIYDFQ
;
A
#
# COMPACT_ATOMS: atom_id res chain seq x y z
N ARG A 1 4.34 -14.52 1.49
CA ARG A 1 4.71 -13.19 0.95
C ARG A 1 6.13 -13.12 0.43
N SER A 2 7.14 -13.66 1.12
CA SER A 2 8.56 -13.60 0.67
C SER A 2 8.84 -14.14 -0.75
N ILE A 3 8.01 -15.05 -1.26
CA ILE A 3 8.12 -15.57 -2.63
C ILE A 3 7.74 -14.55 -3.73
N GLU A 4 7.12 -13.42 -3.38
CA GLU A 4 6.67 -12.38 -4.31
C GLU A 4 7.87 -11.62 -4.94
N ALA A 5 8.94 -11.39 -4.16
CA ALA A 5 9.97 -10.40 -4.47
C ALA A 5 10.65 -10.58 -5.83
N LYS A 6 10.96 -11.82 -6.23
CA LYS A 6 11.58 -12.13 -7.53
C LYS A 6 10.66 -11.73 -8.69
N GLN A 7 9.38 -12.08 -8.62
CA GLN A 7 8.44 -11.79 -9.69
C GLN A 7 8.07 -10.30 -9.70
N THR A 8 7.85 -9.69 -8.53
CA THR A 8 7.62 -8.24 -8.42
C THR A 8 8.77 -7.44 -9.03
N SER A 9 10.02 -7.85 -8.79
CA SER A 9 11.19 -7.19 -9.38
C SER A 9 11.17 -7.24 -10.92
N ARG A 10 10.78 -8.37 -11.51
CA ARG A 10 10.65 -8.49 -12.97
C ARG A 10 9.53 -7.60 -13.51
N VAL A 11 8.37 -7.60 -12.85
CA VAL A 11 7.22 -6.76 -13.23
C VAL A 11 7.62 -5.28 -13.19
N LEU A 12 8.20 -4.82 -12.09
CA LEU A 12 8.57 -3.41 -11.92
C LEU A 12 9.67 -2.98 -12.88
N ARG A 13 10.72 -3.79 -13.09
CA ARG A 13 11.75 -3.51 -14.12
C ARG A 13 11.18 -3.46 -15.53
N THR A 14 10.11 -4.20 -15.81
CA THR A 14 9.44 -4.19 -17.11
C THR A 14 8.57 -2.96 -17.30
N ILE A 15 7.81 -2.57 -16.26
CA ILE A 15 6.96 -1.37 -16.31
C ILE A 15 7.83 -0.11 -16.37
N PHE A 16 8.86 -0.04 -15.51
CA PHE A 16 9.76 1.09 -15.34
C PHE A 16 11.13 0.80 -16.01
N ALA A 17 11.10 0.45 -17.30
CA ALA A 17 12.26 -0.08 -18.02
C ALA A 17 13.27 0.98 -18.51
N ASP A 18 12.88 2.26 -18.58
CA ASP A 18 13.77 3.32 -19.05
C ASP A 18 14.75 3.74 -17.93
N GLU A 19 15.98 3.24 -18.01
CA GLU A 19 17.03 3.47 -17.01
C GLU A 19 17.49 4.94 -16.92
N ASN A 20 17.12 5.80 -17.87
CA ASN A 20 17.36 7.24 -17.76
C ASN A 20 16.42 7.92 -16.76
N HIS A 21 15.27 7.30 -16.48
CA HIS A 21 14.22 7.82 -15.62
C HIS A 21 14.04 6.98 -14.34
N PHE A 22 14.29 5.67 -14.41
CA PHE A 22 13.96 4.75 -13.33
C PHE A 22 15.14 3.88 -12.92
N ALA A 23 15.36 3.76 -11.61
CA ALA A 23 16.32 2.84 -11.02
C ALA A 23 15.57 1.81 -10.15
N HIS A 24 15.67 0.53 -10.52
CA HIS A 24 15.13 -0.56 -9.72
C HIS A 24 16.24 -1.21 -8.88
N HIS A 25 16.05 -1.29 -7.57
CA HIS A 25 16.95 -1.98 -6.65
C HIS A 25 16.44 -3.38 -6.33
N ASP A 26 17.35 -4.33 -6.16
CA ASP A 26 16.98 -5.67 -5.69
C ASP A 26 16.48 -5.60 -4.24
N PRO A 27 15.58 -6.51 -3.82
CA PRO A 27 15.10 -6.57 -2.45
C PRO A 27 16.26 -6.77 -1.48
N LEU A 28 16.11 -6.27 -0.26
CA LEU A 28 17.07 -6.54 0.82
C LEU A 28 17.22 -8.05 1.07
N PRO A 29 18.38 -8.51 1.59
CA PRO A 29 18.57 -9.91 1.96
C PRO A 29 17.46 -10.44 2.85
N ALA A 30 16.88 -11.58 2.45
CA ALA A 30 15.77 -12.22 3.15
C ALA A 30 16.20 -12.72 4.54
N SER A 31 16.08 -11.85 5.53
CA SER A 31 16.49 -12.10 6.91
C SER A 31 15.58 -11.36 7.89
N ALA A 32 15.46 -11.89 9.11
CA ALA A 32 14.71 -11.22 10.16
C ALA A 32 15.33 -9.86 10.56
N LEU A 33 16.62 -9.62 10.31
CA LEU A 33 17.24 -8.33 10.63
C LEU A 33 16.91 -7.24 9.61
N LEU A 34 16.49 -7.62 8.41
CA LEU A 34 16.15 -6.71 7.30
C LEU A 34 14.70 -6.94 6.84
N GLY A 35 13.80 -7.11 7.80
CA GLY A 35 12.36 -7.22 7.53
C GLY A 35 11.84 -5.93 6.91
N ASP A 36 11.29 -6.04 5.70
CA ASP A 36 10.81 -4.94 4.88
C ASP A 36 9.46 -5.28 4.23
N GLU A 37 8.46 -4.45 4.46
CA GLU A 37 7.11 -4.55 3.89
C GLU A 37 6.82 -3.36 2.95
N GLY A 38 7.83 -2.56 2.63
CA GLY A 38 7.79 -1.55 1.58
C GLY A 38 6.86 -0.37 1.87
N ALA A 39 6.12 0.06 0.83
CA ALA A 39 5.36 1.31 0.84
C ALA A 39 4.23 1.37 1.89
N ALA A 40 3.78 0.24 2.43
CA ALA A 40 2.81 0.19 3.53
C ALA A 40 3.34 0.86 4.81
N ASN A 41 4.67 1.00 4.92
CA ASN A 41 5.38 1.65 6.02
C ASN A 41 6.10 2.94 5.60
N HIS A 42 5.68 3.55 4.48
CA HIS A 42 6.29 4.75 3.94
C HIS A 42 5.25 5.87 3.75
N MET A 43 5.63 7.08 4.14
CA MET A 43 4.84 8.29 3.98
C MET A 43 5.68 9.36 3.31
N ARG A 44 5.07 10.07 2.36
CA ARG A 44 5.66 11.21 1.67
C ARG A 44 4.81 12.45 1.87
N PHE A 45 5.46 13.60 1.97
CA PHE A 45 4.81 14.91 2.06
C PHE A 45 5.17 15.80 0.86
N ALA A 46 4.37 16.85 0.65
CA ALA A 46 4.47 17.72 -0.53
C ALA A 46 5.81 18.48 -0.62
N ASP A 47 6.44 18.77 0.52
CA ASP A 47 7.74 19.44 0.60
C ASP A 47 8.94 18.51 0.33
N GLY A 48 8.68 17.23 0.01
CA GLY A 48 9.70 16.22 -0.25
C GLY A 48 10.20 15.52 1.02
N THR A 49 9.58 15.76 2.16
CA THR A 49 9.83 14.97 3.37
C THR A 49 9.33 13.54 3.20
N GLU A 50 10.18 12.58 3.57
CA GLU A 50 9.90 11.15 3.59
C GLU A 50 9.95 10.64 5.03
N ALA A 51 9.00 9.80 5.43
CA ALA A 51 8.95 9.17 6.74
C ALA A 51 8.79 7.65 6.60
N PHE A 52 9.77 6.92 7.10
CA PHE A 52 9.75 5.47 7.20
C PHE A 52 9.31 5.05 8.60
N VAL A 53 8.31 4.18 8.67
CA VAL A 53 7.72 3.73 9.94
C VAL A 53 8.16 2.32 10.24
N PHE A 54 8.82 2.08 11.37
CA PHE A 54 9.30 0.75 11.75
C PHE A 54 8.68 0.28 13.06
N GLY A 55 8.49 -1.03 13.20
CA GLY A 55 7.95 -1.62 14.44
C GLY A 55 9.03 -2.04 15.43
N ARG A 56 10.24 -2.34 14.95
CA ARG A 56 11.37 -2.78 15.79
C ARG A 56 12.74 -2.38 15.27
N GLU A 57 13.70 -2.37 16.18
CA GLU A 57 15.12 -2.17 15.92
C GLU A 57 15.89 -3.35 16.52
N GLY A 58 16.81 -3.95 15.74
CA GLY A 58 17.60 -5.10 16.22
C GLY A 58 16.72 -6.28 16.64
N SER A 59 16.90 -6.73 17.89
CA SER A 59 16.18 -7.87 18.48
C SER A 59 14.89 -7.50 19.21
N ASP A 60 14.46 -6.24 19.16
CA ASP A 60 13.21 -5.81 19.78
C ASP A 60 12.02 -6.65 19.27
N SER A 61 11.10 -6.99 20.18
CA SER A 61 9.88 -7.72 19.87
C SER A 61 8.67 -7.06 20.50
N THR A 62 7.53 -7.25 19.85
CA THR A 62 6.18 -6.96 20.34
C THR A 62 5.63 -8.16 21.11
N THR A 63 4.52 -7.98 21.85
CA THR A 63 4.05 -9.03 22.78
C THR A 63 3.14 -10.06 22.12
N ARG A 64 2.32 -9.66 21.15
CA ARG A 64 1.28 -10.48 20.54
C ARG A 64 1.48 -10.71 19.05
N PHE A 65 1.71 -9.65 18.28
CA PHE A 65 1.87 -9.75 16.82
C PHE A 65 3.24 -9.24 16.38
N PRO A 66 3.98 -9.93 15.50
CA PRO A 66 5.36 -9.57 15.18
C PRO A 66 5.46 -8.23 14.45
N ALA A 67 6.43 -7.40 14.86
CA ALA A 67 6.87 -6.23 14.10
C ALA A 67 7.61 -6.67 12.83
N ARG A 68 6.96 -6.51 11.67
CA ARG A 68 7.49 -6.96 10.36
C ARG A 68 8.57 -6.04 9.81
N GLN A 69 8.38 -4.72 9.95
CA GLN A 69 9.33 -3.71 9.49
C GLN A 69 10.42 -3.44 10.52
N THR A 70 11.67 -3.46 10.05
CA THR A 70 12.86 -3.12 10.84
C THR A 70 13.39 -1.74 10.49
N ARG A 71 13.93 -1.02 11.48
CA ARG A 71 14.63 0.25 11.23
C ARG A 71 15.80 0.06 10.27
N GLN A 72 16.55 -1.02 10.43
CA GLN A 72 17.69 -1.36 9.58
C GLN A 72 17.29 -1.48 8.09
N ALA A 73 16.12 -2.08 7.81
CA ALA A 73 15.58 -2.13 6.47
C ALA A 73 15.21 -0.73 5.97
N CYS A 74 14.49 0.07 6.75
CA CYS A 74 14.13 1.44 6.38
C CYS A 74 15.36 2.28 6.00
N GLU A 75 16.41 2.24 6.82
CA GLU A 75 17.64 2.97 6.56
C GLU A 75 18.39 2.44 5.32
N ALA A 76 18.34 1.12 5.08
CA ALA A 76 18.93 0.53 3.88
C ALA A 76 18.18 0.94 2.60
N ILE A 77 16.85 0.93 2.63
CA ILE A 77 16.02 1.41 1.51
C ILE A 77 16.27 2.90 1.26
N ALA A 78 16.29 3.74 2.30
CA ALA A 78 16.58 5.16 2.15
C ALA A 78 17.94 5.42 1.46
N ARG A 79 18.97 4.63 1.79
CA ARG A 79 20.29 4.69 1.13
C ARG A 79 20.23 4.21 -0.31
N LEU A 80 19.58 3.08 -0.59
CA LEU A 80 19.46 2.54 -1.95
C LEU A 80 18.76 3.55 -2.89
N HIS A 81 17.69 4.16 -2.40
CA HIS A 81 16.90 5.17 -3.12
C HIS A 81 17.53 6.57 -3.12
N GLN A 82 18.73 6.73 -2.53
CA GLN A 82 19.49 7.98 -2.52
C GLN A 82 18.70 9.18 -1.96
N LEU A 83 17.85 8.93 -0.96
CA LEU A 83 17.02 9.96 -0.36
C LEU A 83 17.87 10.98 0.39
N ASN A 84 17.43 12.25 0.38
CA ASN A 84 18.11 13.30 1.12
C ASN A 84 17.99 13.04 2.63
N PRO A 85 19.10 12.82 3.36
CA PRO A 85 19.05 12.48 4.78
C PRO A 85 18.49 13.61 5.66
N VAL A 86 18.51 14.87 5.19
CA VAL A 86 17.91 16.01 5.90
C VAL A 86 16.38 15.93 5.90
N ASN A 87 15.80 15.33 4.86
CA ASN A 87 14.35 15.23 4.67
C ASN A 87 13.82 13.80 4.88
N THR A 88 14.63 12.90 5.45
CA THR A 88 14.26 11.49 5.65
C THR A 88 14.21 11.15 7.14
N PHE A 89 13.03 10.79 7.62
CA PHE A 89 12.77 10.52 9.03
C PHE A 89 12.43 9.05 9.26
N PHE A 90 12.84 8.53 10.42
CA PHE A 90 12.56 7.16 10.86
C PHE A 90 11.72 7.20 12.13
N VAL A 91 10.48 6.73 12.05
CA VAL A 91 9.48 6.86 13.11
C VAL A 91 9.13 5.48 13.64
N ARG A 92 9.10 5.33 14.97
CA ARG A 92 8.73 4.06 15.59
C ARG A 92 7.21 3.97 15.74
N GLN A 93 6.61 2.96 15.12
CA GLN A 93 5.20 2.63 15.32
C GLN A 93 4.95 2.24 16.78
N ASN A 94 3.80 2.59 17.31
CA ASN A 94 3.44 2.22 18.68
C ASN A 94 3.24 0.69 18.80
N PRO A 95 3.93 0.00 19.71
CA PRO A 95 3.73 -1.44 19.94
C PRO A 95 2.29 -1.79 20.29
N VAL A 96 1.54 -0.89 20.95
CA VAL A 96 0.13 -1.10 21.29
C VAL A 96 -0.71 -1.24 20.02
N ALA A 97 -0.45 -0.45 18.97
CA ALA A 97 -1.15 -0.57 17.71
C ALA A 97 -0.81 -1.87 16.97
N ILE A 98 0.47 -2.26 16.96
CA ILE A 98 0.91 -3.51 16.35
C ILE A 98 0.22 -4.69 17.05
N ASP A 99 0.23 -4.73 18.38
CA ASP A 99 -0.38 -5.80 19.18
C ASP A 99 -1.93 -5.80 19.10
N ALA A 100 -2.54 -4.69 18.69
CA ALA A 100 -3.96 -4.60 18.36
C ALA A 100 -4.30 -5.09 16.94
N GLY A 101 -3.30 -5.29 16.07
CA GLY A 101 -3.49 -5.80 14.71
C GLY A 101 -3.02 -4.86 13.59
N ALA A 102 -2.45 -3.69 13.90
CA ALA A 102 -1.87 -2.79 12.90
C ALA A 102 -0.49 -3.28 12.45
N PHE A 103 -0.46 -4.35 11.65
CA PHE A 103 0.78 -4.99 11.19
C PHE A 103 1.60 -4.13 10.20
N HIS A 104 0.99 -3.08 9.64
CA HIS A 104 1.62 -2.03 8.83
C HIS A 104 1.14 -0.64 9.28
N ASN A 105 1.93 0.39 8.99
CA ASN A 105 1.59 1.78 9.29
C ASN A 105 0.31 2.23 8.59
N ASP A 106 0.08 1.82 7.34
CA ASP A 106 -1.11 2.17 6.56
C ASP A 106 -2.42 1.59 7.12
N VAL A 107 -2.40 0.89 8.25
CA VAL A 107 -3.60 0.51 9.04
C VAL A 107 -3.94 1.56 10.10
N VAL A 108 -3.00 2.46 10.44
CA VAL A 108 -3.14 3.47 11.52
C VAL A 108 -2.77 4.90 11.11
N ALA A 109 -2.15 5.10 9.94
CA ALA A 109 -1.81 6.42 9.43
C ALA A 109 -1.70 6.45 7.90
N VAL A 110 -2.08 7.57 7.29
CA VAL A 110 -1.91 7.85 5.86
C VAL A 110 -1.53 9.32 5.64
N SER A 111 -0.57 9.56 4.74
CA SER A 111 -0.18 10.92 4.32
C SER A 111 -0.67 11.24 2.92
N HIS A 112 -0.96 12.50 2.61
CA HIS A 112 -1.14 13.00 1.25
C HIS A 112 -0.97 14.52 1.20
N GLY A 113 -0.20 15.02 0.24
CA GLY A 113 0.16 16.44 0.23
C GLY A 113 0.86 16.84 1.53
N GLN A 114 0.30 17.82 2.25
CA GLN A 114 0.76 18.20 3.59
C GLN A 114 -0.04 17.53 4.72
N THR A 115 -1.05 16.73 4.40
CA THR A 115 -1.94 16.13 5.40
C THR A 115 -1.37 14.83 5.93
N LEU A 116 -1.43 14.65 7.26
CA LEU A 116 -1.23 13.37 7.94
C LEU A 116 -2.50 13.01 8.69
N PHE A 117 -3.22 11.99 8.24
CA PHE A 117 -4.39 11.44 8.92
C PHE A 117 -4.01 10.18 9.67
N TYR A 118 -4.11 10.18 11.00
CA TYR A 118 -3.58 9.10 11.84
C TYR A 118 -4.31 8.96 13.16
N HIS A 119 -4.22 7.78 13.76
CA HIS A 119 -4.66 7.56 15.14
C HIS A 119 -3.62 8.06 16.13
N GLU A 120 -4.02 8.62 17.27
CA GLU A 120 -3.07 9.04 18.33
C GLU A 120 -2.14 7.92 18.84
N LYS A 121 -2.54 6.66 18.65
CA LYS A 121 -1.73 5.47 18.99
C LYS A 121 -0.93 4.94 17.79
N ALA A 122 -0.83 5.65 16.68
CA ALA A 122 -0.06 5.18 15.52
C ALA A 122 1.45 5.10 15.83
N PHE A 123 1.99 6.09 16.54
CA PHE A 123 3.42 6.24 16.81
C PHE A 123 3.71 6.28 18.32
N ILE A 124 4.93 5.94 18.73
CA ILE A 124 5.35 6.13 20.14
C ILE A 124 5.44 7.62 20.48
N GLN A 125 5.90 8.42 19.52
CA GLN A 125 5.96 9.87 19.59
C GLN A 125 5.27 10.44 18.34
N PRO A 126 4.44 11.48 18.49
CA PRO A 126 3.83 12.14 17.34
C PRO A 126 4.88 12.60 16.32
N LEU A 127 4.54 12.50 15.04
CA LEU A 127 5.38 13.02 13.96
C LEU A 127 5.17 14.54 13.84
N GLU A 128 5.97 15.31 14.57
CA GLU A 128 5.90 16.77 14.57
C GLU A 128 6.78 17.37 13.44
N LEU A 129 6.15 17.59 12.29
CA LEU A 129 6.78 18.24 11.14
C LEU A 129 6.11 19.60 10.89
N ALA A 130 6.90 20.67 10.78
CA ALA A 130 6.40 22.04 10.75
C ALA A 130 5.44 22.36 9.58
N SER A 131 5.58 21.64 8.48
CA SER A 131 4.81 21.78 7.23
C SER A 131 3.64 20.79 7.12
N VAL A 132 3.36 20.00 8.16
CA VAL A 132 2.36 18.92 8.14
C VAL A 132 1.08 19.30 8.89
N ASN A 133 -0.04 19.22 8.18
CA ASN A 133 -1.39 19.38 8.71
C ASN A 133 -1.85 18.04 9.30
N SER A 134 -1.70 17.90 10.61
CA SER A 134 -2.08 16.69 11.35
C SER A 134 -3.57 16.63 11.64
N ILE A 135 -4.23 15.57 11.16
CA ILE A 135 -5.58 15.15 11.56
C ILE A 135 -5.40 13.94 12.47
N CYS A 136 -5.25 14.20 13.77
CA CYS A 136 -5.10 13.17 14.79
C CYS A 136 -6.46 12.72 15.30
N VAL A 137 -6.78 11.43 15.15
CA VAL A 137 -7.97 10.80 15.72
C VAL A 137 -7.62 10.30 17.12
N ARG A 138 -8.30 10.83 18.13
CA ARG A 138 -8.06 10.44 19.54
C ARG A 138 -8.78 9.14 19.87
N GLU A 139 -8.25 8.35 20.80
CA GLU A 139 -8.85 7.08 21.25
C GLU A 139 -10.27 7.29 21.79
N GLU A 140 -10.53 8.46 22.38
CA GLU A 140 -11.86 8.83 22.88
C GLU A 140 -12.87 9.16 21.76
N GLU A 141 -12.39 9.49 20.55
CA GLU A 141 -13.23 9.77 19.38
C GLU A 141 -13.49 8.49 18.61
N ILE A 142 -12.43 7.72 18.33
CA ILE A 142 -12.49 6.40 17.71
C ILE A 142 -11.50 5.49 18.43
N SER A 143 -11.99 4.36 18.92
CA SER A 143 -11.12 3.37 19.55
C SER A 143 -10.16 2.76 18.52
N LEU A 144 -8.96 2.38 18.96
CA LEU A 144 -8.01 1.68 18.09
C LEU A 144 -8.60 0.38 17.49
N ALA A 145 -9.49 -0.28 18.23
CA ALA A 145 -10.19 -1.47 17.76
C ALA A 145 -11.12 -1.15 16.57
N ASP A 146 -11.90 -0.07 16.66
CA ASP A 146 -12.79 0.36 15.57
C ASP A 146 -12.01 0.86 14.35
N ALA A 147 -10.90 1.57 14.58
CA ALA A 147 -10.00 2.00 13.50
C ALA A 147 -9.42 0.82 12.71
N ILE A 148 -8.96 -0.24 13.41
CA ILE A 148 -8.44 -1.46 12.80
C ILE A 148 -9.55 -2.28 12.14
N LEU A 149 -10.72 -2.39 12.78
CA LEU A 149 -11.87 -3.13 12.24
C LEU A 149 -12.37 -2.51 10.93
N SER A 150 -12.49 -1.18 10.90
CA SER A 150 -13.03 -0.45 9.77
C SER A 150 -12.03 -0.19 8.64
N TYR A 151 -10.72 -0.37 8.90
CA TYR A 151 -9.64 0.00 7.98
C TYR A 151 -9.64 1.50 7.62
N MET A 152 -10.10 2.37 8.51
CA MET A 152 -10.26 3.81 8.21
C MET A 152 -8.98 4.50 7.73
N PHE A 153 -7.82 4.10 8.25
CA PHE A 153 -6.53 4.65 7.81
C PHE A 153 -5.93 3.92 6.61
N ASN A 154 -6.43 2.73 6.29
CA ASN A 154 -6.13 2.04 5.03
C ASN A 154 -6.97 2.57 3.86
N SER A 155 -7.43 3.82 3.98
CA SER A 155 -8.07 4.60 2.94
C SER A 155 -7.03 5.26 2.03
N GLN A 156 -7.48 5.76 0.88
CA GLN A 156 -6.66 6.64 0.04
C GLN A 156 -7.09 8.08 0.27
N LEU A 157 -6.13 8.95 0.62
CA LEU A 157 -6.29 10.38 0.48
C LEU A 157 -5.86 10.78 -0.93
N VAL A 158 -6.71 11.50 -1.65
CA VAL A 158 -6.45 11.96 -3.02
C VAL A 158 -6.86 13.42 -3.20
N THR A 159 -6.15 14.14 -4.06
CA THR A 159 -6.57 15.47 -4.52
C THR A 159 -7.29 15.31 -5.86
N LEU A 160 -8.51 15.84 -5.94
CA LEU A 160 -9.32 15.84 -7.15
C LEU A 160 -8.87 16.97 -8.11
N GLY A 161 -9.38 16.94 -9.35
CA GLY A 161 -8.99 17.92 -10.38
C GLY A 161 -9.38 19.36 -10.07
N ASP A 162 -10.32 19.58 -9.15
CA ASP A 162 -10.71 20.90 -8.63
C ASP A 162 -9.88 21.35 -7.40
N GLY A 163 -8.91 20.53 -6.97
CA GLY A 163 -8.04 20.80 -5.83
C GLY A 163 -8.59 20.31 -4.47
N THR A 164 -9.82 19.80 -4.42
CA THR A 164 -10.42 19.28 -3.18
C THR A 164 -9.79 17.95 -2.77
N MET A 165 -9.78 17.64 -1.47
CA MET A 165 -9.25 16.41 -0.90
C MET A 165 -10.37 15.41 -0.60
N SER A 166 -10.30 14.23 -1.20
CA SER A 166 -11.26 13.14 -1.02
C SER A 166 -10.63 11.95 -0.29
N LEU A 167 -11.41 11.31 0.58
CA LEU A 167 -11.06 10.06 1.23
C LEU A 167 -11.77 8.89 0.53
N VAL A 168 -11.01 7.96 -0.04
CA VAL A 168 -11.54 6.70 -0.58
C VAL A 168 -11.41 5.61 0.48
N ALA A 169 -12.51 5.31 1.15
CA ALA A 169 -12.58 4.42 2.31
C ALA A 169 -13.32 3.11 1.99
N PRO A 170 -13.02 2.00 2.69
CA PRO A 170 -13.79 0.76 2.53
C PRO A 170 -15.21 0.90 3.12
N THR A 171 -16.17 0.10 2.66
CA THR A 171 -17.56 0.11 3.18
C THR A 171 -17.66 -0.31 4.66
N GLU A 172 -16.63 -0.94 5.21
CA GLU A 172 -16.49 -1.21 6.65
C GLU A 172 -16.45 0.09 7.49
N CYS A 173 -15.96 1.20 6.92
CA CYS A 173 -16.04 2.52 7.56
C CYS A 173 -17.48 3.04 7.64
N GLU A 174 -18.31 2.76 6.63
CA GLU A 174 -19.71 3.17 6.60
C GLU A 174 -20.59 2.32 7.54
N THR A 175 -20.25 1.04 7.68
CA THR A 175 -21.00 0.08 8.51
C THR A 175 -20.57 0.06 9.98
N THR A 176 -19.45 0.70 10.34
CA THR A 176 -18.98 0.88 11.72
C THR A 176 -19.52 2.22 12.27
N PRO A 177 -20.50 2.25 13.18
CA PRO A 177 -21.24 3.48 13.51
C PRO A 177 -20.36 4.64 14.01
N ALA A 178 -19.44 4.37 14.93
CA ALA A 178 -18.54 5.41 15.45
C ALA A 178 -17.67 6.02 14.35
N VAL A 179 -17.10 5.18 13.48
CA VAL A 179 -16.23 5.61 12.37
C VAL A 179 -17.03 6.38 11.33
N ARG A 180 -18.21 5.90 10.95
CA ARG A 180 -19.12 6.61 10.04
C ARG A 180 -19.43 8.01 10.57
N ASP A 181 -19.85 8.11 11.82
CA ASP A 181 -20.26 9.37 12.44
C ASP A 181 -19.08 10.34 12.57
N TYR A 182 -17.87 9.85 12.87
CA TYR A 182 -16.65 10.64 12.84
C TYR A 182 -16.33 11.15 11.44
N LEU A 183 -16.31 10.26 10.44
CA LEU A 183 -15.95 10.60 9.06
C LEU A 183 -16.92 11.63 8.46
N HIS A 184 -18.20 11.62 8.82
CA HIS A 184 -19.14 12.67 8.40
C HIS A 184 -18.74 14.09 8.81
N HIS A 185 -17.94 14.24 9.87
CA HIS A 185 -17.46 15.53 10.39
C HIS A 185 -15.95 15.72 10.20
N ALA A 186 -15.27 14.76 9.59
CA ALA A 186 -13.84 14.83 9.34
C ALA A 186 -13.53 15.93 8.31
N PRO A 187 -12.35 16.55 8.35
CA PRO A 187 -11.99 17.68 7.50
C PRO A 187 -11.58 17.23 6.07
N PHE A 188 -12.43 16.45 5.43
CA PHE A 188 -12.31 16.03 4.03
C PHE A 188 -13.46 16.62 3.22
N ASP A 189 -13.20 17.07 2.00
CA ASP A 189 -14.23 17.67 1.14
C ASP A 189 -15.26 16.64 0.67
N SER A 190 -14.86 15.38 0.55
CA SER A 190 -15.75 14.27 0.23
C SER A 190 -15.19 12.93 0.70
N ILE A 191 -16.09 11.98 0.91
CA ILE A 191 -15.74 10.59 1.22
C ILE A 191 -16.42 9.68 0.19
N ARG A 192 -15.66 8.74 -0.37
CA ARG A 192 -16.17 7.71 -1.28
C ARG A 192 -15.96 6.34 -0.65
N PHE A 193 -17.05 5.66 -0.34
CA PHE A 193 -17.00 4.28 0.13
C PHE A 193 -16.92 3.31 -1.05
N VAL A 194 -15.99 2.35 -0.97
CA VAL A 194 -15.77 1.34 -2.02
C VAL A 194 -15.88 -0.08 -1.46
N ASP A 195 -16.58 -0.95 -2.18
CA ASP A 195 -16.71 -2.35 -1.81
C ASP A 195 -15.48 -3.14 -2.28
N VAL A 196 -14.58 -3.42 -1.34
CA VAL A 196 -13.41 -4.29 -1.52
C VAL A 196 -13.47 -5.49 -0.58
N ARG A 197 -14.67 -5.99 -0.26
CA ARG A 197 -14.91 -7.04 0.76
C ARG A 197 -14.03 -8.29 0.61
N GLN A 198 -13.74 -8.72 -0.62
CA GLN A 198 -12.88 -9.89 -0.86
C GLN A 198 -11.43 -9.65 -0.39
N SER A 199 -10.92 -8.44 -0.57
CA SER A 199 -9.60 -8.03 -0.09
C SER A 199 -9.61 -7.79 1.42
N MET A 200 -10.66 -7.13 1.93
CA MET A 200 -10.84 -6.87 3.37
C MET A 200 -10.86 -8.14 4.21
N ARG A 201 -11.47 -9.22 3.71
CA ARG A 201 -11.44 -10.56 4.36
C ARG A 201 -10.03 -11.14 4.52
N ASN A 202 -9.05 -10.65 3.76
CA ASN A 202 -7.64 -10.99 3.89
C ASN A 202 -6.79 -9.83 4.47
N GLY A 203 -7.43 -8.80 5.03
CA GLY A 203 -6.76 -7.67 5.65
C GLY A 203 -6.17 -6.65 4.67
N GLY A 204 -6.82 -6.42 3.52
CA GLY A 204 -6.42 -5.40 2.56
C GLY A 204 -7.55 -4.43 2.23
N GLY A 205 -7.44 -3.17 2.64
CA GLY A 205 -8.35 -2.10 2.23
C GLY A 205 -7.88 -1.37 0.96
N PRO A 206 -8.48 -0.22 0.64
CA PRO A 206 -8.16 0.57 -0.56
C PRO A 206 -6.67 0.93 -0.71
N ALA A 207 -5.97 1.22 0.38
CA ALA A 207 -4.55 1.56 0.35
C ALA A 207 -3.66 0.33 0.08
N CYS A 208 -3.98 -0.84 0.66
CA CYS A 208 -3.22 -2.06 0.43
C CYS A 208 -3.22 -2.51 -1.05
N LEU A 209 -4.22 -2.11 -1.83
CA LEU A 209 -4.39 -2.49 -3.23
C LEU A 209 -3.67 -1.56 -4.22
N ARG A 210 -2.92 -0.56 -3.74
CA ARG A 210 -2.22 0.41 -4.61
C ARG A 210 -0.80 0.68 -4.15
N LEU A 211 0.04 1.01 -5.13
CA LEU A 211 1.35 1.61 -4.94
C LEU A 211 1.31 3.06 -5.47
N ARG A 212 1.70 4.03 -4.64
CA ARG A 212 1.83 5.43 -5.08
C ARG A 212 3.21 5.63 -5.68
N VAL A 213 3.26 6.11 -6.92
CA VAL A 213 4.49 6.48 -7.61
C VAL A 213 4.30 7.87 -8.20
N MET A 214 5.04 8.84 -7.67
CA MET A 214 5.04 10.20 -8.22
C MET A 214 5.92 10.20 -9.46
N MET A 215 5.43 10.81 -10.55
CA MET A 215 6.16 10.90 -11.82
C MET A 215 5.97 12.28 -12.43
N THR A 216 6.98 12.78 -13.14
CA THR A 216 6.81 13.87 -14.11
C THR A 216 6.11 13.36 -15.37
N GLU A 217 5.75 14.26 -16.27
CA GLU A 217 5.14 13.87 -17.55
C GLU A 217 6.15 13.12 -18.44
N GLU A 218 7.42 13.50 -18.39
CA GLU A 218 8.50 12.82 -19.10
C GLU A 218 8.68 11.38 -18.59
N GLU A 219 8.75 11.20 -17.27
CA GLU A 219 8.85 9.88 -16.64
C GLU A 219 7.61 9.03 -16.96
N ARG A 220 6.41 9.62 -16.90
CA ARG A 220 5.16 8.95 -17.27
C ARG A 220 5.18 8.46 -18.72
N THR A 221 5.68 9.30 -19.64
CA THR A 221 5.81 8.97 -21.07
C THR A 221 6.84 7.87 -21.32
N ALA A 222 7.85 7.74 -20.45
CA ALA A 222 8.87 6.69 -20.53
C ALA A 222 8.33 5.28 -20.18
N VAL A 223 7.18 5.18 -19.48
CA VAL A 223 6.50 3.90 -19.21
C VAL A 223 5.82 3.38 -20.47
N ARG A 224 6.44 2.37 -21.10
CA ARG A 224 5.94 1.76 -22.36
C ARG A 224 4.94 0.62 -22.15
N ALA A 225 4.84 0.09 -20.94
CA ALA A 225 3.84 -0.92 -20.60
C ALA A 225 2.43 -0.34 -20.66
N ASN A 226 1.46 -1.13 -21.12
CA ASN A 226 0.05 -0.72 -21.20
C ASN A 226 -0.63 -0.85 -19.84
N VAL A 227 -0.22 -0.02 -18.88
CA VAL A 227 -0.64 -0.10 -17.47
C VAL A 227 -1.37 1.15 -16.97
N PHE A 228 -1.42 2.22 -17.77
CA PHE A 228 -2.22 3.39 -17.43
C PHE A 228 -3.69 3.11 -17.70
N PHE A 229 -4.52 3.30 -16.67
CA PHE A 229 -5.95 3.04 -16.76
C PHE A 229 -6.61 3.92 -17.83
N THR A 230 -7.31 3.26 -18.76
CA THR A 230 -8.14 3.87 -19.80
C THR A 230 -9.44 3.08 -19.93
N PRO A 231 -10.52 3.65 -20.50
CA PRO A 231 -11.75 2.90 -20.76
C PRO A 231 -11.49 1.62 -21.58
N THR A 232 -10.60 1.69 -22.57
CA THR A 232 -10.22 0.53 -23.40
C THR A 232 -9.51 -0.55 -22.58
N LEU A 233 -8.50 -0.18 -21.79
CA LEU A 233 -7.80 -1.15 -20.94
C LEU A 233 -8.76 -1.77 -19.91
N HIS A 234 -9.68 -0.97 -19.36
CA HIS A 234 -10.70 -1.45 -18.43
C HIS A 234 -11.60 -2.53 -19.06
N GLU A 235 -12.13 -2.29 -20.26
CA GLU A 235 -12.94 -3.28 -20.98
C GLU A 235 -12.16 -4.57 -21.28
N GLN A 236 -10.89 -4.44 -21.69
CA GLN A 236 -10.01 -5.59 -21.93
C GLN A 236 -9.78 -6.42 -20.65
N LEU A 237 -9.51 -5.75 -19.53
CA LEU A 237 -9.30 -6.42 -18.25
C LEU A 237 -10.58 -7.08 -17.74
N ILE A 238 -11.75 -6.46 -17.88
CA ILE A 238 -13.03 -7.09 -17.53
C ILE A 238 -13.27 -8.34 -18.37
N ALA A 239 -13.08 -8.26 -19.69
CA ALA A 239 -13.26 -9.41 -20.57
C ALA A 239 -12.28 -10.55 -20.21
N TRP A 240 -11.04 -10.21 -19.89
CA TRP A 240 -10.02 -11.15 -19.43
C TRP A 240 -10.41 -11.81 -18.09
N VAL A 241 -10.87 -11.03 -17.10
CA VAL A 241 -11.35 -11.57 -15.82
C VAL A 241 -12.53 -12.52 -16.05
N ASN A 242 -13.55 -12.11 -16.79
CA ASN A 242 -14.75 -12.92 -17.05
C ASN A 242 -14.43 -14.22 -17.81
N LYS A 243 -13.37 -14.23 -18.61
CA LYS A 243 -12.91 -15.40 -19.36
C LYS A 243 -12.17 -16.41 -18.48
N HIS A 244 -11.38 -15.94 -17.52
CA HIS A 244 -10.38 -16.78 -16.83
C HIS A 244 -10.67 -17.04 -15.34
N TYR A 245 -11.39 -16.16 -14.66
CA TYR A 245 -11.58 -16.27 -13.21
C TYR A 245 -12.73 -17.21 -12.89
N ARG A 246 -12.50 -18.12 -11.95
CA ARG A 246 -13.56 -18.93 -11.35
C ARG A 246 -14.39 -18.06 -10.41
N GLU A 247 -15.70 -18.27 -10.39
CA GLU A 247 -16.61 -17.58 -9.45
C GLU A 247 -16.42 -18.03 -7.99
N ALA A 248 -15.90 -19.25 -7.79
CA ALA A 248 -15.58 -19.81 -6.49
C ALA A 248 -14.23 -20.55 -6.54
N LEU A 249 -13.47 -20.44 -5.45
CA LEU A 249 -12.21 -21.14 -5.26
C LEU A 249 -12.04 -21.52 -3.79
N SER A 250 -11.65 -22.77 -3.54
CA SER A 250 -11.35 -23.32 -2.23
C SER A 250 -9.92 -23.86 -2.18
N SER A 251 -9.43 -24.18 -0.99
CA SER A 251 -8.08 -24.75 -0.82
C SER A 251 -7.91 -26.10 -1.51
N SER A 252 -8.96 -26.92 -1.62
CA SER A 252 -8.90 -28.20 -2.34
C SER A 252 -8.71 -28.03 -3.84
N ASP A 253 -9.22 -26.94 -4.41
CA ASP A 253 -9.09 -26.66 -5.85
C ASP A 253 -7.64 -26.35 -6.25
N LEU A 254 -6.78 -25.99 -5.29
CA LEU A 254 -5.35 -25.79 -5.53
C LEU A 254 -4.62 -27.07 -5.99
N SER A 255 -5.24 -28.24 -5.80
CA SER A 255 -4.73 -29.52 -6.28
C SER A 255 -5.22 -29.89 -7.69
N ASP A 256 -6.17 -29.14 -8.26
CA ASP A 256 -6.69 -29.37 -9.60
C ASP A 256 -5.65 -28.93 -10.65
N PRO A 257 -5.10 -29.86 -11.46
CA PRO A 257 -4.12 -29.49 -12.49
C PRO A 257 -4.70 -28.53 -13.54
N LYS A 258 -6.02 -28.52 -13.76
CA LYS A 258 -6.64 -27.56 -14.68
C LYS A 258 -6.50 -26.12 -14.20
N LEU A 259 -6.54 -25.88 -12.89
CA LEU A 259 -6.34 -24.54 -12.33
C LEU A 259 -4.96 -23.98 -12.70
N LEU A 260 -3.93 -24.84 -12.74
CA LEU A 260 -2.58 -24.44 -13.16
C LEU A 260 -2.56 -24.03 -14.64
N ASP A 261 -3.16 -24.84 -15.52
CA ASP A 261 -3.21 -24.58 -16.95
C ASP A 261 -4.03 -23.30 -17.26
N GLU A 262 -5.18 -23.13 -16.61
CA GLU A 262 -6.01 -21.93 -16.65
C GLU A 262 -5.21 -20.69 -16.21
N SER A 263 -4.50 -20.79 -15.08
CA SER A 263 -3.70 -19.67 -14.54
C SER A 263 -2.57 -19.26 -15.49
N ARG A 264 -1.88 -20.24 -16.10
CA ARG A 264 -0.81 -19.95 -17.06
C ARG A 264 -1.35 -19.30 -18.33
N ALA A 265 -2.47 -19.81 -18.86
CA ALA A 265 -3.12 -19.22 -20.03
C ALA A 265 -3.60 -17.79 -19.74
N ALA A 266 -4.18 -17.56 -18.56
CA ALA A 266 -4.61 -16.24 -18.12
C ALA A 266 -3.43 -15.27 -18.03
N LEU A 267 -2.35 -15.65 -17.36
CA LEU A 267 -1.16 -14.81 -17.19
C LEU A 267 -0.46 -14.51 -18.53
N ASP A 268 -0.39 -15.46 -19.44
CA ASP A 268 0.20 -15.27 -20.78
C ASP A 268 -0.62 -14.29 -21.65
N GLU A 269 -1.95 -14.36 -21.56
CA GLU A 269 -2.83 -13.38 -22.19
C GLU A 269 -2.69 -12.00 -21.54
N LEU A 270 -2.59 -11.94 -20.21
CA LEU A 270 -2.46 -10.68 -19.47
C LEU A 270 -1.16 -9.94 -19.82
N THR A 271 -0.02 -10.64 -19.93
CA THR A 271 1.24 -9.98 -20.32
C THR A 271 1.19 -9.41 -21.73
N ARG A 272 0.38 -9.97 -22.63
CA ARG A 272 0.12 -9.38 -23.95
C ARG A 272 -0.76 -8.13 -23.85
N ILE A 273 -1.84 -8.18 -23.07
CA ILE A 273 -2.74 -7.02 -22.85
C ILE A 273 -1.95 -5.84 -22.27
N LEU A 274 -1.09 -6.11 -21.29
CA LEU A 274 -0.30 -5.11 -20.57
C LEU A 274 1.04 -4.76 -21.25
N SER A 275 1.36 -5.36 -22.40
CA SER A 275 2.63 -5.16 -23.11
C SER A 275 3.88 -5.39 -22.25
N LEU A 276 3.88 -6.46 -21.44
CA LEU A 276 4.98 -6.79 -20.50
C LEU A 276 6.00 -7.79 -21.08
N GLY A 277 5.69 -8.47 -22.19
CA GLY A 277 6.52 -9.56 -22.71
C GLY A 277 6.53 -10.79 -21.78
N SER A 278 7.55 -11.64 -21.89
CA SER A 278 7.67 -12.88 -21.12
C SER A 278 8.32 -12.64 -19.76
N ILE A 279 7.52 -12.34 -18.75
CA ILE A 279 8.00 -12.01 -17.39
C ILE A 279 7.82 -13.14 -16.38
N TYR A 280 7.05 -14.18 -16.71
CA TYR A 280 6.84 -15.35 -15.86
C TYR A 280 7.75 -16.51 -16.28
N ASP A 281 8.21 -17.32 -15.31
CA ASP A 281 9.14 -18.44 -15.57
C ASP A 281 8.57 -19.53 -16.52
N PHE A 282 7.25 -19.55 -16.78
CA PHE A 282 6.62 -20.55 -17.65
C PHE A 282 6.45 -20.11 -19.11
N GLN A 283 6.69 -18.82 -19.42
CA GLN A 283 6.58 -18.23 -20.75
C GLN A 283 7.89 -18.36 -21.51
#